data_AF-A0A816X3B7-F1
#
_entry.id   AF-A0A816X3B7-F1
#
_cell.length_a   1.000
_cell.length_b   1.000
_cell.length_c   1.000
_cell.angle_alpha   90.00
_cell.angle_beta   90.00
_cell.angle_gamma   90.00
#
_symmetry.space_group_name_H-M   'P 1'
#
loop_
_entity.id
_entity.type
_entity.pdbx_description
1 polymer ?
#
loop_
_entity_poly.entity_id
_entity_poly.type
_entity_poly.pdbx_seq_one_letter_code
_entity_poly.pdbx_strand_id
1 'polypeptide(L)'
;MVDDSGGVIELHIFQQRFIPFSIFCLSQLETLSVISSKFDIPPEISQLSSILKQLTIVNLPKPQKTLPAELLMLHNLTMLNLSNCGIEKVSDAIANLTRLRIFNLKGNKLFGSLSSSIKQLRALKVIRYKRQFFD
;
A
#
# COMPACT_ATOMS: atom_id res chain seq x y z
N MET A 1 3.72 17.88 2.98
CA MET A 1 3.64 18.71 4.21
C MET A 1 4.91 18.51 5.02
N VAL A 2 5.47 19.55 5.60
CA VAL A 2 6.67 19.49 6.46
C VAL A 2 6.27 19.60 7.94
N ASP A 3 7.05 18.99 8.84
CA ASP A 3 6.89 19.12 10.30
C ASP A 3 7.53 20.41 10.84
N ASP A 4 7.45 20.60 12.15
CA ASP A 4 8.04 21.75 12.85
C ASP A 4 9.58 21.78 12.82
N SER A 5 10.23 20.66 12.50
CA SER A 5 11.68 20.55 12.28
C SER A 5 12.10 20.71 10.81
N GLY A 6 11.14 20.91 9.91
CA GLY A 6 11.34 21.02 8.45
C GLY A 6 11.45 19.68 7.72
N GLY A 7 11.25 18.55 8.40
CA GLY A 7 11.24 17.21 7.81
C GLY A 7 9.96 16.91 7.05
N VAL A 8 10.05 16.11 5.99
CA VAL A 8 8.91 15.77 5.13
C VAL A 8 8.08 14.67 5.77
N ILE A 9 6.87 15.00 6.24
CA ILE A 9 5.91 14.03 6.79
C ILE A 9 5.07 13.38 5.70
N GLU A 10 4.75 14.15 4.66
CA GLU A 10 3.78 13.73 3.65
C GLU A 10 4.26 14.09 2.26
N LEU A 11 4.26 13.08 1.39
CA LEU A 11 4.71 13.17 0.01
C LEU A 11 3.68 12.57 -0.96
N HIS A 12 3.39 13.32 -2.03
CA HIS A 12 2.50 12.91 -3.10
C HIS A 12 3.26 12.91 -4.44
N ILE A 13 3.26 11.76 -5.10
CA ILE A 13 3.92 11.53 -6.39
C ILE A 13 2.82 11.29 -7.42
N PHE A 14 2.76 12.15 -8.44
CA PHE A 14 1.78 12.05 -9.51
C PHE A 14 2.47 11.96 -10.87
N GLN A 15 2.14 10.94 -11.66
CA GLN A 15 2.58 10.78 -13.06
C GLN A 15 4.11 10.76 -13.31
N GLN A 16 4.89 10.47 -12.29
CA GLN A 16 6.35 10.40 -12.41
C GLN A 16 6.81 9.12 -13.13
N ARG A 17 7.94 9.23 -13.84
CA ARG A 17 8.59 8.11 -14.53
C ARG A 17 9.45 7.24 -13.62
N PHE A 18 9.89 7.80 -12.50
CA PHE A 18 10.67 7.11 -11.47
C PHE A 18 10.31 7.66 -10.10
N ILE A 19 10.61 6.90 -9.06
CA ILE A 19 10.59 7.36 -7.67
C ILE A 19 12.02 7.65 -7.24
N PRO A 20 12.34 8.88 -6.81
CA PRO A 20 13.66 9.21 -6.29
C PRO A 20 14.01 8.33 -5.09
N PHE A 21 15.19 7.70 -5.12
CA PHE A 21 15.64 6.80 -4.04
C PHE A 21 15.73 7.50 -2.68
N SER A 22 16.04 8.80 -2.67
CA SER A 22 16.14 9.62 -1.46
C SER A 22 14.87 9.64 -0.61
N ILE A 23 13.70 9.34 -1.19
CA ILE A 23 12.44 9.25 -0.44
C ILE A 23 12.50 8.15 0.61
N PHE A 24 13.22 7.04 0.33
CA PHE A 24 13.37 5.93 1.28
C PHE A 24 14.29 6.26 2.45
N CYS A 25 15.01 7.39 2.38
CA CYS A 25 15.86 7.89 3.46
C CYS A 25 15.17 8.95 4.34
N LEU A 26 13.92 9.34 4.03
CA LEU A 26 13.17 10.33 4.81
C LEU A 26 12.75 9.73 6.14
N SER A 27 13.40 10.12 7.24
CA SER A 27 13.19 9.56 8.58
C SER A 27 11.85 9.96 9.24
N GLN A 28 11.12 10.90 8.65
CA GLN A 28 9.85 11.41 9.19
C GLN A 28 8.65 11.18 8.26
N LEU A 29 8.83 10.48 7.14
CA LEU A 29 7.77 10.27 6.17
C LEU A 29 6.70 9.32 6.71
N GLU A 30 5.56 9.86 7.11
CA GLU A 30 4.43 9.10 7.63
C GLU A 30 3.38 8.78 6.56
N THR A 31 3.26 9.62 5.53
CA THR A 31 2.25 9.48 4.47
C THR A 31 2.89 9.56 3.09
N LEU A 32 2.72 8.49 2.30
CA LEU A 32 3.19 8.41 0.92
C LEU A 32 2.01 8.10 -0.01
N SER A 33 1.83 8.92 -1.03
CA SER A 33 0.86 8.71 -2.09
C SER A 33 1.56 8.63 -3.44
N VAL A 34 1.30 7.57 -4.20
CA VAL A 34 1.83 7.35 -5.55
C VAL A 34 0.65 7.10 -6.48
N ILE A 35 0.36 8.05 -7.36
CA ILE A 35 -0.82 8.02 -8.22
C ILE A 35 -0.40 8.10 -9.68
N SER A 36 -0.91 7.16 -10.48
CA SER A 36 -0.70 7.10 -11.93
C SER A 36 0.79 7.09 -12.31
N SER A 37 1.60 6.29 -11.59
CA SER A 37 3.04 6.19 -11.86
C SER A 37 3.33 5.44 -13.15
N LYS A 38 4.52 5.68 -13.72
CA LYS A 38 5.07 4.88 -14.84
C LYS A 38 6.19 3.94 -14.39
N PHE A 39 6.32 3.74 -13.07
CA PHE A 39 7.26 2.81 -12.45
C PHE A 39 6.51 1.80 -11.57
N ASP A 40 7.08 0.60 -11.44
CA ASP A 40 6.61 -0.46 -10.53
C ASP A 40 7.01 -0.14 -9.07
N ILE A 41 6.39 -0.79 -8.09
CA ILE A 41 6.72 -0.60 -6.67
C ILE A 41 8.16 -1.09 -6.44
N PRO A 42 9.10 -0.23 -6.03
CA PRO A 42 10.47 -0.66 -5.76
C PRO A 42 10.56 -1.39 -4.41
N PRO A 43 11.45 -2.39 -4.28
CA PRO A 43 11.57 -3.14 -3.04
C PRO A 43 12.01 -2.29 -1.84
N GLU A 44 12.70 -1.18 -2.10
CA GLU A 44 13.16 -0.23 -1.09
C GLU A 44 12.04 0.50 -0.36
N ILE A 45 10.79 0.39 -0.83
CA ILE A 45 9.64 0.85 -0.04
C ILE A 45 9.60 0.23 1.35
N SER A 46 10.14 -0.99 1.52
CA SER A 46 10.27 -1.68 2.80
C SER A 46 11.17 -0.96 3.82
N GLN A 47 12.08 -0.08 3.37
CA GLN A 47 12.92 0.75 4.25
C GLN A 47 12.08 1.73 5.07
N LEU A 48 10.87 2.06 4.62
CA LEU A 48 9.95 2.94 5.34
C LEU A 48 9.14 2.20 6.42
N SER A 49 9.41 0.92 6.67
CA SER A 49 8.60 0.06 7.56
C SER A 49 8.49 0.56 9.00
N SER A 50 9.53 1.22 9.51
CA SER A 50 9.57 1.76 10.88
C SER A 50 8.78 3.07 11.06
N ILE A 51 8.43 3.76 9.98
CA ILE A 51 7.89 5.13 10.02
C ILE A 51 6.57 5.32 9.28
N LEU A 52 6.35 4.62 8.17
CA LEU A 52 5.22 4.89 7.29
C LEU A 52 3.91 4.39 7.90
N LYS A 53 2.95 5.30 8.02
CA LYS A 53 1.63 5.03 8.62
C LYS A 53 0.53 4.95 7.56
N GLN A 54 0.68 5.65 6.44
CA GLN A 54 -0.32 5.71 5.39
C GLN A 54 0.34 5.55 4.03
N LEU A 55 -0.13 4.56 3.26
CA LEU A 55 0.34 4.32 1.91
C LEU A 55 -0.86 4.27 0.95
N THR A 56 -0.80 5.11 -0.08
CA THR A 56 -1.72 5.07 -1.21
C THR A 56 -0.92 4.82 -2.48
N ILE A 57 -1.25 3.77 -3.21
CA ILE A 57 -0.74 3.48 -4.55
C ILE A 57 -1.93 3.23 -5.46
N VAL A 58 -2.02 3.99 -6.55
CA VAL A 58 -3.17 3.93 -7.47
C VAL A 58 -2.68 3.98 -8.90
N ASN A 59 -3.26 3.15 -9.77
CA ASN A 59 -2.95 3.09 -11.20
C ASN A 59 -1.45 2.85 -11.48
N LEU A 60 -0.98 1.63 -11.19
CA LEU A 60 0.38 1.19 -11.54
C LEU A 60 0.49 0.83 -13.04
N PRO A 61 1.71 0.89 -13.63
CA PRO A 61 1.89 0.59 -15.05
C PRO A 61 1.64 -0.89 -15.38
N LYS A 62 1.75 -1.79 -14.39
CA LYS A 62 1.54 -3.23 -14.55
C LYS A 62 0.65 -3.78 -13.44
N PRO A 63 -0.19 -4.80 -13.75
CA PRO A 63 -0.98 -5.49 -12.74
C PRO A 63 -0.06 -6.23 -11.76
N GLN A 64 -0.29 -6.03 -10.46
CA GLN A 64 0.51 -6.69 -9.43
C GLN A 64 0.14 -8.16 -9.25
N LYS A 65 -1.11 -8.55 -9.61
CA LYS A 65 -1.72 -9.88 -9.42
C LYS A 65 -1.85 -10.31 -7.94
N THR A 66 -0.83 -10.09 -7.13
CA THR A 66 -0.82 -10.29 -5.67
C THR A 66 -0.32 -9.02 -4.95
N LEU A 67 -0.32 -9.02 -3.63
CA LEU A 67 0.35 -7.99 -2.84
C LEU A 67 1.87 -8.22 -2.87
N PRO A 68 2.70 -7.22 -3.23
CA PRO A 68 4.15 -7.30 -3.14
C PRO A 68 4.60 -7.55 -1.69
N ALA A 69 5.61 -8.39 -1.49
CA ALA A 69 6.09 -8.78 -0.16
C ALA A 69 6.58 -7.57 0.65
N GLU A 70 7.18 -6.60 -0.05
CA GLU A 70 7.78 -5.41 0.54
C GLU A 70 6.73 -4.46 1.13
N LEU A 71 5.52 -4.43 0.56
CA LEU A 71 4.39 -3.72 1.17
C LEU A 71 3.94 -4.37 2.48
N LEU A 72 4.08 -5.69 2.58
CA LEU A 72 3.68 -6.47 3.75
C LEU A 72 4.70 -6.41 4.89
N MET A 73 5.86 -5.76 4.67
CA MET A 73 6.84 -5.45 5.70
C MET A 73 6.53 -4.14 6.45
N LEU A 74 5.60 -3.33 5.94
CA LEU A 74 5.25 -2.01 6.48
C LEU A 74 4.33 -2.13 7.70
N HIS A 75 4.82 -2.76 8.77
CA HIS A 75 4.08 -3.13 9.97
C HIS A 75 3.42 -1.95 10.72
N ASN A 76 3.87 -0.72 10.46
CA ASN A 76 3.27 0.50 11.03
C ASN A 76 2.10 1.08 10.23
N LEU A 77 1.76 0.51 9.07
CA LEU A 77 0.64 0.98 8.29
C LEU A 77 -0.68 0.88 9.05
N THR A 78 -1.39 1.99 9.08
CA THR A 78 -2.76 2.14 9.56
C THR A 78 -3.74 2.28 8.40
N MET A 79 -3.27 2.77 7.25
CA MET A 79 -4.03 2.87 6.00
C MET A 79 -3.22 2.33 4.83
N LEU A 80 -3.82 1.42 4.06
CA LEU A 80 -3.28 0.92 2.80
C LEU A 80 -4.36 1.04 1.73
N ASN A 81 -4.08 1.80 0.67
CA ASN A 81 -4.92 1.89 -0.51
C ASN A 81 -4.13 1.42 -1.73
N LEU A 82 -4.61 0.36 -2.38
CA LEU A 82 -4.04 -0.22 -3.60
C LEU A 82 -5.12 -0.29 -4.70
N SER A 83 -5.96 0.74 -4.80
CA SER A 83 -7.04 0.77 -5.79
C SER A 83 -6.50 0.80 -7.22
N ASN A 84 -7.12 0.05 -8.14
CA ASN A 84 -6.71 -0.04 -9.55
C ASN A 84 -5.24 -0.47 -9.76
N CYS A 85 -4.74 -1.41 -8.96
CA CYS A 85 -3.39 -1.97 -9.09
C CYS A 85 -3.35 -3.34 -9.77
N GLY A 86 -4.49 -3.82 -10.30
CA GLY A 86 -4.59 -5.14 -10.95
C GLY A 86 -4.32 -6.30 -9.99
N ILE A 87 -4.70 -6.15 -8.72
CA ILE A 87 -4.57 -7.21 -7.71
C ILE A 87 -5.68 -8.26 -7.95
N GLU A 88 -5.31 -9.53 -7.92
CA GLU A 88 -6.20 -10.67 -8.13
C GLU A 88 -6.38 -11.50 -6.86
N LYS A 89 -5.35 -11.56 -6.01
CA LYS A 89 -5.37 -12.25 -4.72
C LYS A 89 -4.73 -11.41 -3.62
N VAL A 90 -5.22 -11.59 -2.39
CA VAL A 90 -4.58 -11.11 -1.17
C VAL A 90 -3.90 -12.31 -0.52
N SER A 91 -2.57 -12.26 -0.36
CA SER A 91 -1.80 -13.32 0.29
C SER A 91 -1.99 -13.33 1.80
N ASP A 92 -1.69 -14.46 2.45
CA ASP A 92 -1.83 -14.63 3.90
C ASP A 92 -0.87 -13.72 4.70
N ALA A 93 0.23 -13.29 4.09
CA ALA A 93 1.18 -12.35 4.67
C ALA A 93 0.58 -10.96 4.95
N ILE A 94 -0.66 -10.68 4.50
CA ILE A 94 -1.41 -9.50 4.95
C ILE A 94 -1.53 -9.42 6.47
N ALA A 95 -1.52 -10.56 7.18
CA ALA A 95 -1.54 -10.62 8.64
C ALA A 95 -0.37 -9.87 9.32
N ASN A 96 0.73 -9.61 8.61
CA ASN A 96 1.87 -8.84 9.13
C ASN A 96 1.52 -7.37 9.39
N LEU A 97 0.50 -6.83 8.70
CA LEU A 97 0.06 -5.44 8.85
C LEU A 97 -0.86 -5.28 10.07
N THR A 98 -0.39 -5.70 11.24
CA THR A 98 -1.18 -5.82 12.48
C THR A 98 -1.85 -4.53 12.96
N ARG A 99 -1.32 -3.36 12.55
CA ARG A 99 -1.87 -2.02 12.87
C ARG A 99 -2.85 -1.49 11.82
N LEU A 100 -3.09 -2.24 10.74
CA LEU A 100 -3.90 -1.79 9.62
C LEU A 100 -5.35 -1.60 10.04
N ARG A 101 -5.88 -0.39 9.84
CA ARG A 101 -7.27 -0.01 10.16
C ARG A 101 -8.12 0.11 8.92
N ILE A 102 -7.54 0.58 7.82
CA ILE A 102 -8.22 0.82 6.56
C ILE A 102 -7.47 0.10 5.44
N PHE A 103 -8.16 -0.80 4.75
CA PHE A 103 -7.62 -1.49 3.58
C PHE A 103 -8.53 -1.29 2.38
N ASN A 104 -8.03 -0.64 1.33
CA ASN A 104 -8.79 -0.36 0.11
C ASN A 104 -8.18 -1.07 -1.11
N LEU A 105 -8.99 -1.91 -1.74
CA LEU A 105 -8.69 -2.69 -2.94
C LEU A 105 -9.72 -2.44 -4.05
N LYS A 106 -10.46 -1.33 -4.01
CA LYS A 106 -11.47 -1.02 -5.03
C LYS A 106 -10.86 -0.99 -6.45
N GLY A 107 -11.59 -1.49 -7.43
CA GLY A 107 -11.17 -1.47 -8.84
C GLY A 107 -10.05 -2.46 -9.19
N ASN A 108 -9.81 -3.44 -8.32
CA ASN A 108 -8.95 -4.58 -8.61
C ASN A 108 -9.74 -5.76 -9.21
N LYS A 109 -9.01 -6.81 -9.60
CA LYS A 109 -9.51 -8.03 -10.25
C LYS A 109 -9.60 -9.20 -9.28
N LEU A 110 -9.99 -8.91 -8.04
CA LEU A 110 -10.05 -9.90 -6.97
C LEU A 110 -11.05 -11.01 -7.33
N PHE A 111 -10.58 -12.25 -7.27
CA PHE A 111 -11.38 -13.43 -7.51
C PHE A 111 -11.33 -14.38 -6.31
N GLY A 112 -12.36 -15.23 -6.19
CA GLY A 112 -12.52 -16.11 -5.03
C GLY A 112 -12.86 -15.36 -3.74
N SER A 113 -12.49 -15.94 -2.60
CA SER A 113 -12.60 -15.32 -1.28
C SER A 113 -11.32 -14.55 -0.94
N LEU A 114 -11.46 -13.50 -0.15
CA LEU A 114 -10.33 -12.90 0.55
C LEU A 114 -9.65 -13.93 1.47
N SER A 115 -8.33 -13.81 1.64
CA SER A 115 -7.57 -14.67 2.57
C SER A 115 -8.18 -14.66 3.97
N SER A 116 -8.26 -15.83 4.60
CA SER A 116 -8.70 -15.98 5.99
C SER A 116 -7.80 -15.22 6.98
N SER A 117 -6.55 -14.94 6.60
CA SER A 117 -5.58 -14.20 7.42
C SER A 117 -5.99 -12.74 7.66
N ILE A 118 -6.92 -12.18 6.88
CA ILE A 118 -7.52 -10.87 7.19
C ILE A 118 -8.19 -10.85 8.57
N LYS A 119 -8.69 -11.99 9.06
CA LYS A 119 -9.26 -12.10 10.42
C LYS A 119 -8.23 -11.87 11.53
N GLN A 120 -6.93 -11.98 11.22
CA GLN A 120 -5.85 -11.72 12.18
C GLN A 120 -5.59 -10.22 12.36
N LEU A 121 -6.09 -9.37 11.45
CA LEU A 121 -5.97 -7.92 11.53
C LEU A 121 -6.93 -7.32 12.56
N ARG A 122 -6.61 -7.48 13.84
CA ARG A 122 -7.47 -7.06 14.96
C ARG A 122 -7.79 -5.55 14.98
N ALA A 123 -6.93 -4.73 14.38
CA ALA A 123 -7.13 -3.28 14.26
C ALA A 123 -8.02 -2.89 13.06
N LEU A 124 -8.30 -3.81 12.13
CA LEU A 124 -8.99 -3.52 10.88
C LEU A 124 -10.43 -3.10 11.16
N LYS A 125 -10.79 -1.90 10.69
CA LYS A 125 -12.13 -1.33 10.83
C LYS A 125 -12.87 -1.24 9.51
N VAL A 126 -12.14 -1.04 8.42
CA VAL A 126 -12.72 -0.83 7.09
C VAL A 126 -11.93 -1.63 6.07
N ILE A 127 -12.64 -2.49 5.35
CA ILE A 127 -12.14 -3.12 4.13
C ILE A 127 -13.04 -2.74 2.95
N ARG A 128 -12.45 -2.27 1.85
CA ARG A 128 -13.17 -1.91 0.63
C ARG A 128 -12.66 -2.76 -0.52
N TYR A 129 -13.52 -3.60 -1.08
CA TYR A 129 -13.21 -4.40 -2.25
C TYR A 129 -14.49 -4.69 -3.02
N LYS A 130 -14.37 -5.02 -4.31
CA LYS A 130 -15.47 -5.52 -5.12
C LYS A 130 -15.11 -6.94 -5.55
N ARG A 131 -15.94 -7.92 -5.19
CA ARG A 131 -15.78 -9.30 -5.66
C ARG A 131 -16.17 -9.36 -7.13
N GLN A 132 -15.31 -9.94 -7.98
CA GLN A 132 -15.71 -10.32 -9.32
C GLN A 132 -16.29 -11.74 -9.25
N PHE A 133 -17.56 -11.89 -9.63
CA PHE A 133 -18.15 -13.20 -9.87
C PHE A 133 -17.74 -13.60 -11.29
N PHE A 134 -17.20 -14.80 -11.45
CA PHE A 134 -17.11 -15.45 -12.76
C PHE A 134 -18.26 -16.45 -12.79
N ASP A 135 -19.12 -16.34 -13.80
CA ASP A 135 -20.16 -17.32 -14.12
C ASP A 135 -19.53 -18.65 -14.58
#